data_AF-A0A3A4QZ46-F1
#
_entry.id   AF-A0A3A4QZ46-F1
#
_cell.length_a   1.000
_cell.length_b   1.000
_cell.length_c   1.000
_cell.angle_alpha   90.00
_cell.angle_beta   90.00
_cell.angle_gamma   90.00
#
_symmetry.space_group_name_H-M   'P 1'
#
loop_
_entity.id
_entity.type
_entity.pdbx_description
1 polymer ?
#
loop_
_entity_poly.entity_id
_entity_poly.type
_entity_poly.pdbx_seq_one_letter_code
_entity_poly.pdbx_strand_id
1 'polypeptide(L)'
;MDLTDEQWAVVEPLLPRAVKRADGKGRPRVDNRVILDGVLWVMRTGALWNDMPNRYPPYQTCHRRFQEWVKTGTFETILRKLIQDVKERGDLDLTECFIDGTFVMAKKGAQGWEKPSGARVQSSWQWQMA
;
A
#
# COMPACT_ATOMS: atom_id res chain seq x y z
N MET A 1 2.53 -5.11 -14.21
CA MET A 1 3.95 -4.84 -14.42
C MET A 1 4.60 -5.37 -13.19
N ASP A 2 5.49 -6.32 -13.41
CA ASP A 2 6.12 -7.07 -12.34
C ASP A 2 7.60 -6.69 -12.35
N LEU A 3 8.26 -6.74 -11.20
CA LEU A 3 9.66 -6.35 -11.08
C LEU A 3 10.55 -7.25 -11.93
N THR A 4 11.50 -6.64 -12.64
CA THR A 4 12.58 -7.41 -13.27
C THR A 4 13.47 -8.03 -12.20
N ASP A 5 14.28 -9.03 -12.58
CA ASP A 5 15.18 -9.68 -11.63
C ASP A 5 16.22 -8.71 -11.07
N GLU A 6 16.70 -7.76 -11.90
CA GLU A 6 17.64 -6.74 -11.48
C GLU A 6 17.01 -5.77 -10.46
N GLN A 7 15.76 -5.37 -10.68
CA GLN A 7 15.04 -4.51 -9.74
C GLN A 7 14.75 -5.26 -8.44
N TRP A 8 14.37 -6.53 -8.54
CA TRP A 8 14.11 -7.38 -7.38
C TRP A 8 15.36 -7.55 -6.52
N ALA A 9 16.54 -7.75 -7.12
CA ALA A 9 17.81 -7.88 -6.40
C ALA A 9 18.16 -6.67 -5.53
N VAL A 10 17.68 -5.47 -5.88
CA VAL A 10 17.86 -4.25 -5.07
C VAL A 10 16.91 -4.23 -3.88
N VAL A 11 15.68 -4.72 -4.05
CA VAL A 11 14.62 -4.61 -3.04
C VAL A 11 14.62 -5.78 -2.06
N GLU A 12 14.90 -6.99 -2.54
CA GLU A 12 14.88 -8.23 -1.76
C GLU A 12 15.63 -8.13 -0.42
N PRO A 13 16.86 -7.57 -0.36
CA PRO A 13 17.63 -7.51 0.88
C PRO A 13 17.01 -6.58 1.95
N LEU A 14 16.15 -5.66 1.53
CA LEU A 14 15.47 -4.70 2.42
C LEU A 14 14.21 -5.28 3.05
N LEU A 15 13.67 -6.35 2.47
CA LEU A 15 12.45 -6.98 2.92
C LEU A 15 12.73 -7.95 4.08
N PRO A 16 11.83 -8.00 5.09
CA PRO A 16 11.97 -8.95 6.18
C PRO A 16 11.88 -10.37 5.62
N ARG A 17 12.85 -11.21 5.98
CA ARG A 17 12.82 -12.63 5.64
C ARG A 17 11.58 -13.27 6.24
N ALA A 18 10.94 -14.15 5.48
CA ALA A 18 9.80 -14.90 5.97
C ALA A 18 10.24 -15.82 7.12
N VAL A 19 9.92 -15.44 8.36
CA VAL A 19 10.14 -16.29 9.52
C VAL A 19 9.10 -17.41 9.48
N LYS A 20 9.57 -18.65 9.25
CA LYS A 20 8.78 -19.85 9.48
C LYS A 20 8.61 -20.03 10.99
N ARG A 21 7.40 -20.34 11.44
CA ARG A 21 7.17 -20.66 12.86
C ARG A 21 7.98 -21.91 13.22
N ALA A 22 8.59 -21.90 14.40
CA ALA A 22 9.39 -23.02 14.90
C ALA A 22 8.58 -24.31 15.08
N ASP A 23 7.27 -24.19 15.34
CA ASP A 23 6.33 -25.31 15.48
C ASP A 23 5.90 -25.93 14.13
N GLY A 24 6.31 -25.34 13.00
CA GLY A 24 5.94 -25.81 11.66
C GLY A 24 4.45 -25.70 11.33
N LYS A 25 3.65 -25.03 12.17
CA LYS A 25 2.19 -24.98 12.02
C LYS A 25 1.73 -23.73 11.24
N GLY A 26 0.62 -23.89 10.51
CA GLY A 26 -0.04 -22.83 9.77
C GLY A 26 0.37 -22.76 8.29
N ARG A 27 -0.37 -21.97 7.51
CA ARG A 27 -0.09 -21.78 6.09
C ARG A 27 1.24 -21.03 5.91
N PRO A 28 2.18 -21.53 5.08
CA PRO A 28 3.40 -20.80 4.76
C PRO A 28 3.09 -19.40 4.23
N ARG A 29 3.98 -18.45 4.54
CA ARG A 29 3.90 -17.12 3.95
C ARG A 29 4.11 -17.22 2.44
N VAL A 30 3.34 -16.42 1.71
CA VAL A 30 3.54 -16.21 0.27
C VAL A 30 4.85 -15.45 0.07
N ASP A 31 5.53 -15.72 -1.04
CA ASP A 31 6.76 -15.03 -1.44
C ASP A 31 6.56 -13.51 -1.47
N ASN A 32 7.54 -12.77 -0.93
CA ASN A 32 7.50 -11.32 -0.89
C ASN A 32 7.50 -10.69 -2.29
N ARG A 33 8.13 -11.32 -3.30
CA ARG A 33 8.19 -10.76 -4.67
C ARG A 33 6.82 -10.60 -5.28
N VAL A 34 6.05 -11.70 -5.34
CA VAL A 34 4.70 -11.71 -5.92
C VAL A 34 3.71 -10.84 -5.13
N ILE A 35 3.96 -10.66 -3.83
CA ILE A 35 3.20 -9.74 -2.99
C ILE A 35 3.53 -8.30 -3.39
N LEU A 36 4.81 -7.97 -3.51
CA LEU A 36 5.25 -6.63 -3.89
C LEU A 36 4.77 -6.26 -5.31
N ASP A 37 4.79 -7.19 -6.26
CA ASP A 37 4.24 -6.95 -7.62
C ASP A 37 2.75 -6.56 -7.57
N GLY A 38 1.95 -7.24 -6.74
CA GLY A 38 0.54 -6.91 -6.54
C GLY A 38 0.35 -5.55 -5.86
N VAL A 39 1.19 -5.22 -4.87
CA VAL A 39 1.18 -3.91 -4.19
C VAL A 39 1.54 -2.78 -5.16
N LEU A 40 2.58 -2.96 -5.98
CA LEU A 40 3.01 -2.00 -6.98
C LEU A 40 1.95 -1.79 -8.07
N TRP A 41 1.23 -2.84 -8.45
CA TRP A 41 0.10 -2.71 -9.37
C TRP A 41 -1.00 -1.80 -8.82
N VAL A 42 -1.36 -1.95 -7.53
CA VAL A 42 -2.33 -1.07 -6.87
C VAL A 42 -1.82 0.37 -6.80
N MET A 43 -0.57 0.57 -6.40
CA MET A 43 0.02 1.91 -6.30
C MET A 43 0.10 2.63 -7.64
N ARG A 44 0.42 1.91 -8.71
CA ARG A 44 0.52 2.48 -10.05
C ARG A 44 -0.83 2.84 -10.63
N THR A 45 -1.84 2.00 -10.42
CA THR A 45 -3.16 2.18 -11.03
C THR A 45 -4.10 3.04 -10.19
N GLY A 46 -3.88 3.11 -8.88
CA GLY A 46 -4.82 3.72 -7.94
C GLY A 46 -6.12 2.92 -7.77
N ALA A 47 -6.22 1.71 -8.36
CA ALA A 47 -7.42 0.90 -8.29
C ALA A 47 -7.69 0.41 -6.86
N LEU A 48 -8.93 0.03 -6.58
CA LEU A 48 -9.28 -0.58 -5.31
C LEU A 48 -8.55 -1.92 -5.16
N TRP A 49 -8.15 -2.28 -3.94
CA TRP A 49 -7.51 -3.56 -3.67
C TRP A 49 -8.33 -4.76 -4.17
N ASN A 50 -9.66 -4.67 -4.10
CA ASN A 50 -10.57 -5.73 -4.54
C ASN A 50 -10.57 -5.93 -6.07
N ASP A 51 -10.14 -4.93 -6.83
CA ASP A 51 -10.07 -4.98 -8.30
C ASP A 51 -8.72 -5.52 -8.79
N MET A 52 -7.85 -5.92 -7.86
CA MET A 52 -6.55 -6.47 -8.18
C MET A 52 -6.70 -7.76 -9.02
N PRO A 53 -5.99 -7.88 -10.16
CA PRO A 53 -6.10 -9.03 -11.04
C PRO A 53 -5.73 -10.35 -10.36
N ASN A 54 -6.46 -11.42 -10.71
CA ASN A 54 -6.28 -12.77 -10.16
C ASN A 54 -4.91 -13.43 -10.42
N ARG A 55 -4.04 -12.81 -11.23
CA ARG A 55 -2.65 -13.26 -11.41
C ARG A 55 -1.80 -13.02 -10.16
N TYR A 56 -2.20 -12.08 -9.31
CA TYR A 56 -1.53 -11.80 -8.04
C TYR A 56 -2.12 -12.64 -6.90
N PRO A 57 -1.40 -12.79 -5.77
CA PRO A 57 -1.96 -13.40 -4.58
C PRO A 57 -3.25 -12.69 -4.13
N PRO A 58 -4.10 -13.31 -3.29
CA PRO A 58 -5.34 -12.67 -2.82
C PRO A 58 -5.09 -11.28 -2.24
N TYR A 59 -5.89 -10.28 -2.63
CA TYR A 59 -5.66 -8.89 -2.26
C TYR A 59 -5.57 -8.66 -0.75
N GLN A 60 -6.31 -9.44 0.06
CA GLN A 60 -6.25 -9.36 1.51
C GLN A 60 -4.86 -9.71 2.04
N THR A 61 -4.16 -10.64 1.36
CA THR A 61 -2.79 -11.03 1.70
C THR A 61 -1.82 -9.92 1.34
N CYS A 62 -1.91 -9.38 0.13
CA CYS A 62 -1.08 -8.26 -0.33
C CYS A 62 -1.27 -7.03 0.55
N HIS A 63 -2.53 -6.60 0.75
CA HIS A 63 -2.87 -5.44 1.57
C HIS A 63 -2.35 -5.60 3.01
N ARG A 64 -2.59 -6.74 3.66
CA ARG A 64 -2.08 -6.99 5.01
C ARG A 64 -0.56 -6.93 5.08
N ARG A 65 0.14 -7.42 4.06
CA ARG A 65 1.61 -7.43 4.03
C ARG A 65 2.18 -6.03 3.79
N PHE A 66 1.55 -5.28 2.89
CA PHE A 66 1.85 -3.86 2.70
C PHE A 66 1.67 -3.06 3.99
N GLN A 67 0.53 -3.22 4.69
CA GLN A 67 0.29 -2.55 5.97
C GLN A 67 1.33 -2.93 7.04
N GLU A 68 1.77 -4.19 7.08
CA GLU A 68 2.86 -4.63 7.95
C GLU A 68 4.17 -3.92 7.61
N TRP A 69 4.56 -3.87 6.33
CA TRP A 69 5.78 -3.17 5.89
C TRP A 69 5.75 -1.66 6.09
N VAL A 70 4.58 -1.04 5.95
CA VAL A 70 4.40 0.38 6.29
C VAL A 70 4.59 0.58 7.79
N LYS A 71 3.93 -0.25 8.62
CA LYS A 71 4.02 -0.14 10.07
C LYS A 71 5.44 -0.39 10.60
N THR A 72 6.21 -1.27 9.98
CA THR A 72 7.60 -1.56 10.38
C THR A 72 8.62 -0.58 9.78
N GLY A 73 8.21 0.35 8.92
CA GLY A 73 9.13 1.26 8.20
C GLY A 73 9.93 0.58 7.08
N THR A 74 9.67 -0.71 6.79
CA THR A 74 10.30 -1.45 5.69
C THR A 74 9.98 -0.79 4.36
N PHE A 75 8.72 -0.42 4.13
CA PHE A 75 8.32 0.18 2.86
C PHE A 75 8.95 1.57 2.66
N GLU A 76 9.06 2.35 3.74
CA GLU A 76 9.76 3.63 3.72
C GLU A 76 11.26 3.46 3.40
N THR A 77 11.90 2.44 3.98
CA THR A 77 13.31 2.11 3.71
C THR A 77 13.52 1.80 2.23
N ILE A 78 12.63 1.01 1.62
CA ILE A 78 12.65 0.71 0.18
C ILE A 78 12.54 2.00 -0.63
N LEU A 79 11.55 2.85 -0.32
CA LEU A 79 11.34 4.11 -1.02
C LEU A 79 12.56 5.03 -0.94
N ARG A 80 13.17 5.18 0.24
CA ARG A 80 14.38 5.98 0.44
C ARG A 80 15.56 5.45 -0.39
N LYS A 81 15.74 4.13 -0.47
CA LYS A 81 16.81 3.53 -1.28
C LYS A 81 16.59 3.78 -2.77
N LEU A 82 15.35 3.70 -3.25
CA LEU A 82 15.02 3.99 -4.65
C LEU A 82 15.21 5.48 -4.98
N ILE A 83 14.77 6.39 -4.11
CA ILE A 83 15.01 7.84 -4.28
C ILE A 83 16.51 8.12 -4.37
N GLN A 84 17.32 7.49 -3.51
CA GLN A 84 18.77 7.65 -3.55
C GLN A 84 19.38 7.13 -4.86
N ASP A 85 18.93 5.98 -5.37
CA ASP A 85 19.39 5.43 -6.66
C ASP A 85 19.04 6.37 -7.84
N VAL A 86 17.81 6.89 -7.91
CA VAL A 86 17.40 7.84 -8.95
C VAL A 86 18.21 9.15 -8.85
N LYS A 87 18.49 9.61 -7.63
CA LYS A 87 19.37 10.76 -7.40
C LYS A 87 20.81 10.52 -7.86
N GLU A 88 21.37 9.35 -7.58
CA GLU A 88 22.73 8.98 -8.00
C GLU A 88 22.87 8.88 -9.52
N ARG A 89 21.80 8.48 -10.22
CA ARG A 89 21.75 8.47 -11.69
C ARG A 89 21.61 9.86 -12.32
N GLY A 90 21.29 10.88 -11.51
CA GLY A 90 20.99 12.22 -11.99
C GLY A 90 19.58 12.35 -12.59
N ASP A 91 18.72 11.36 -12.39
CA ASP A 91 17.34 11.32 -12.91
C ASP A 91 16.34 12.01 -11.96
N LEU A 92 16.81 12.54 -10.82
CA LEU A 92 16.02 13.28 -9.85
C LEU A 92 16.50 14.72 -9.74
N ASP A 93 15.77 15.64 -10.35
CA ASP A 93 15.91 17.06 -10.10
C ASP A 93 15.14 17.46 -8.83
N LEU A 94 15.86 17.99 -7.84
CA LEU A 94 15.28 18.47 -6.58
C LEU A 94 15.24 20.01 -6.50
N THR A 95 15.67 20.70 -7.55
CA THR A 95 15.61 22.18 -7.61
C THR A 95 14.17 22.67 -7.78
N GLU A 96 13.32 21.86 -8.41
CA GLU A 96 11.91 22.11 -8.60
C GLU A 96 11.10 20.87 -8.16
N CYS A 97 10.16 21.05 -7.23
CA CYS A 97 9.32 19.96 -6.71
C CYS A 97 7.87 20.42 -6.59
N PHE A 98 6.95 19.62 -7.14
CA PHE A 98 5.52 19.84 -7.07
C PHE A 98 4.90 18.92 -6.02
N ILE A 99 4.17 19.50 -5.07
CA ILE A 99 3.34 18.74 -4.14
C ILE A 99 1.94 18.68 -4.74
N ASP A 100 1.54 17.51 -5.23
CA ASP A 100 0.15 17.25 -5.60
C ASP A 100 -0.62 16.67 -4.41
N GLY A 101 -1.89 17.06 -4.27
CA GLY A 101 -2.75 16.64 -3.18
C GLY A 101 -4.19 16.57 -3.64
N THR A 102 -4.86 15.45 -3.33
CA THR A 102 -6.30 15.29 -3.57
C THR A 102 -7.05 15.45 -2.25
N PHE A 103 -8.03 16.36 -2.22
CA PHE A 103 -8.94 16.53 -1.09
C PHE A 103 -10.17 15.66 -1.29
N VAL A 104 -10.50 14.82 -0.32
CA VAL A 104 -11.77 14.10 -0.28
C VAL A 104 -12.65 14.75 0.77
N MET A 105 -13.82 15.23 0.35
CA MET A 105 -14.81 15.81 1.26
C MET A 105 -15.27 14.75 2.27
N ALA A 106 -15.36 15.14 3.54
CA ALA A 106 -15.93 14.27 4.57
C ALA A 106 -17.37 13.88 4.17
N LYS A 107 -17.74 12.61 4.38
CA LYS A 107 -19.07 12.08 4.02
C LYS A 107 -20.26 12.90 4.57
N LYS A 108 -20.05 13.69 5.62
CA LYS A 108 -21.06 14.57 6.25
C LYS A 108 -20.70 16.07 6.20
N GLY A 109 -19.74 16.47 5.37
CA GLY A 109 -19.31 17.88 5.29
C GLY A 109 -18.60 18.40 6.54
N ALA A 110 -18.04 17.51 7.38
CA ALA A 110 -17.26 17.92 8.54
C ALA A 110 -15.98 18.63 8.12
N GLN A 111 -15.64 19.69 8.85
CA GLN A 111 -14.50 20.58 8.57
C GLN A 111 -13.20 20.11 9.24
N GLY A 112 -13.27 19.06 10.06
CA GLY A 112 -12.14 18.49 10.79
C GLY A 112 -12.26 16.97 10.93
N TRP A 113 -11.12 16.35 11.23
CA TRP A 113 -11.05 14.93 11.53
C TRP A 113 -11.56 14.68 12.95
N GLU A 114 -12.72 14.06 13.06
CA GLU A 114 -13.28 13.64 14.35
C GLU A 114 -13.37 12.12 14.42
N LYS A 115 -13.29 11.58 15.65
CA LYS A 115 -13.61 10.17 15.89
C LYS A 115 -15.05 9.93 15.42
N PRO A 116 -15.34 8.86 14.67
CA PRO A 116 -16.72 8.53 14.33
C PRO A 116 -17.53 8.48 15.62
N SER A 117 -18.59 9.28 15.73
CA SER A 117 -19.49 9.13 16.86
C SER A 117 -20.05 7.71 16.79
N GLY A 118 -19.85 6.92 17.85
CA GLY A 118 -20.34 5.54 17.93
C GLY A 118 -21.87 5.44 17.86
N ALA A 119 -22.56 6.58 17.98
CA ALA A 119 -23.96 6.72 17.65
C ALA A 119 -24.15 6.58 16.14
N ARG A 120 -24.53 5.39 15.70
CA ARG A 120 -25.14 5.16 14.39
C ARG A 120 -26.36 6.09 14.27
N VAL A 121 -26.18 7.24 13.64
CA VAL A 121 -27.31 8.00 13.11
C VAL A 121 -27.97 7.09 12.08
N GLN A 122 -29.23 6.74 12.31
CA GLN A 122 -30.03 5.88 11.46
C GLN A 122 -30.08 6.50 10.06
N SER A 123 -29.39 5.90 9.08
CA SER A 123 -29.45 6.36 7.70
C SER A 123 -30.72 5.81 7.05
N SER A 124 -31.82 6.52 7.16
CA SER A 124 -33.01 6.26 6.35
C SER A 124 -33.05 7.27 5.20
N TRP A 125 -32.73 6.80 4.00
CA TRP A 125 -33.04 7.49 2.73
C TRP A 125 -34.56 7.71 2.52
N GLN A 126 -35.39 7.20 3.42
CA GLN A 126 -36.85 7.11 3.29
C GLN A 126 -37.62 8.35 3.76
N TRP A 127 -36.98 9.43 4.20
CA TRP A 127 -37.68 10.61 4.72
C TRP A 127 -37.38 11.94 4.01
N GLN A 128 -36.81 11.92 2.81
CA GLN A 128 -36.59 13.15 2.03
C GLN A 128 -37.81 13.60 1.20
N MET A 129 -38.94 12.90 1.29
CA MET A 129 -40.18 13.29 0.62
C MET A 129 -41.37 13.15 1.60
N ALA A 130 -41.57 14.18 2.42
CA ALA A 130 -42.83 14.46 3.12
C ALA A 130 -42.95 15.97 3.31
#